data_AF-A0A0E3UVW9-F1
#
_entry.id   AF-A0A0E3UVW9-F1
#
_cell.length_a   1.000
_cell.length_b   1.000
_cell.length_c   1.000
_cell.angle_alpha   90.00
_cell.angle_beta   90.00
_cell.angle_gamma   90.00
#
_symmetry.space_group_name_H-M   'P 1'
#
loop_
_entity.id
_entity.type
_entity.pdbx_description
1 polymer ?
#
loop_
_entity_poly.entity_id
_entity_poly.type
_entity_poly.pdbx_seq_one_letter_code
_entity_poly.pdbx_strand_id
1 'polypeptide(L)' 'MASPETPATKTCPNCGAEVLLRTKQCPGCGQLLANPKPQWFKDLTATEIFLLILGSIMLAIGLVAL' A
#
# COMPACT_ATOMS: atom_id res chain seq x y z
N MET A 1 -10.32 26.22 -18.97
CA MET A 1 -10.65 24.88 -19.51
C MET A 1 -10.52 23.89 -18.36
N ALA A 2 -11.65 23.50 -17.76
CA ALA A 2 -11.69 22.62 -16.61
C ALA A 2 -11.43 21.18 -17.06
N SER A 3 -10.44 20.52 -16.46
CA SER A 3 -10.20 19.09 -16.64
C SER A 3 -11.39 18.34 -16.01
N PRO A 4 -12.03 17.38 -16.70
CA PRO A 4 -13.04 16.54 -16.08
C PRO A 4 -12.33 15.59 -15.11
N GLU A 5 -12.17 16.02 -13.88
CA GLU A 5 -11.85 15.14 -12.75
C GLU A 5 -13.10 14.30 -12.43
N THR A 6 -13.40 13.35 -13.32
CA THR A 6 -14.44 12.35 -13.13
C THR A 6 -14.17 11.66 -11.80
N PRO A 7 -15.06 11.77 -10.80
CA PRO A 7 -14.83 11.20 -9.50
C PRO A 7 -14.72 9.68 -9.66
N ALA A 8 -13.51 9.15 -9.52
CA ALA A 8 -13.29 7.72 -9.60
C ALA A 8 -14.15 7.01 -8.55
N THR A 9 -14.93 6.03 -8.98
CA THR A 9 -15.71 5.15 -8.13
C THR A 9 -15.01 3.79 -8.00
N LYS A 10 -15.26 3.09 -6.91
CA LYS A 10 -14.81 1.72 -6.65
C LYS A 10 -15.98 0.90 -6.13
N THR A 11 -15.99 -0.38 -6.44
CA THR A 11 -16.95 -1.32 -5.86
C THR A 11 -16.51 -1.70 -4.46
N CYS A 12 -17.43 -1.66 -3.50
CA CYS A 12 -17.17 -2.13 -2.14
C CYS A 12 -16.94 -3.65 -2.17
N PRO A 13 -15.79 -4.16 -1.69
CA PRO A 13 -15.49 -5.60 -1.71
C PRO A 13 -16.36 -6.41 -0.73
N ASN A 14 -17.14 -5.76 0.12
CA ASN A 14 -17.97 -6.41 1.14
C ASN A 14 -19.42 -6.61 0.69
N CYS A 15 -20.04 -5.56 0.15
CA CYS A 15 -21.46 -5.58 -0.21
C CYS A 15 -21.72 -5.37 -1.70
N GLY A 16 -20.69 -5.08 -2.52
CA GLY A 16 -20.84 -4.83 -3.94
C GLY A 16 -21.37 -3.44 -4.31
N ALA A 17 -21.63 -2.56 -3.34
CA ALA A 17 -22.09 -1.19 -3.62
C ALA A 17 -21.02 -0.34 -4.32
N GLU A 18 -21.40 0.47 -5.31
CA GLU A 18 -20.52 1.48 -5.88
C GLU A 18 -20.35 2.67 -4.93
N VAL A 19 -19.10 2.95 -4.58
CA VAL A 19 -18.73 4.02 -3.65
C VAL A 19 -17.61 4.86 -4.25
N LEU A 20 -17.46 6.10 -3.80
CA LEU A 20 -16.36 6.95 -4.26
C LEU A 20 -15.01 6.36 -3.83
N LEU A 21 -13.99 6.48 -4.68
CA LEU A 21 -12.63 5.97 -4.40
C LEU A 21 -12.05 6.56 -3.10
N ARG A 22 -12.39 7.81 -2.78
CA ARG A 22 -11.97 8.51 -1.54
C ARG A 22 -12.83 8.22 -0.31
N THR A 23 -13.93 7.48 -0.45
CA THR A 23 -14.80 7.13 0.68
C THR A 23 -14.06 6.22 1.65
N LYS A 24 -13.98 6.64 2.92
CA LYS A 24 -13.38 5.88 4.03
C LYS A 24 -14.30 4.77 4.56
N GLN A 25 -15.60 4.92 4.42
CA GLN A 25 -16.60 3.99 4.96
C GLN A 25 -17.75 3.80 3.98
N CYS A 26 -18.07 2.54 3.67
CA CYS A 26 -19.14 2.22 2.74
C CYS A 26 -20.50 2.64 3.32
N PRO A 27 -21.29 3.50 2.65
CA PRO A 27 -22.64 3.85 3.12
C PRO A 27 -23.64 2.69 2.99
N GLY A 28 -23.36 1.68 2.16
CA GLY A 28 -24.25 0.53 1.98
C GLY A 28 -24.16 -0.51 3.10
N CYS A 29 -22.96 -0.79 3.63
CA CYS A 29 -22.77 -1.82 4.67
C CYS A 29 -22.06 -1.32 5.92
N GLY A 30 -21.57 -0.08 5.94
CA GLY A 30 -20.83 0.49 7.06
C GLY A 30 -19.36 0.04 7.15
N GLN A 31 -18.86 -0.79 6.23
CA GLN A 31 -17.48 -1.28 6.32
C GLN A 31 -16.45 -0.18 6.01
N LEU A 32 -15.38 -0.10 6.81
CA LEU A 32 -14.26 0.79 6.54
C LEU A 32 -13.47 0.32 5.32
N LEU A 33 -13.44 1.15 4.28
CA LEU A 33 -12.61 1.01 3.10
C LEU A 33 -11.25 1.66 3.39
N ALA A 34 -10.55 1.12 4.39
CA ALA A 34 -9.20 1.56 4.71
C ALA A 34 -8.31 1.39 3.47
N ASN A 35 -7.46 2.38 3.22
CA ASN A 35 -6.52 2.36 2.11
C ASN A 35 -5.77 1.02 2.11
N PRO A 36 -5.66 0.31 0.97
CA PRO A 36 -4.89 -0.91 0.93
C PRO A 36 -3.44 -0.53 1.26
N LYS A 37 -3.01 -0.82 2.49
CA LYS A 37 -1.60 -0.75 2.86
C LYS A 37 -0.86 -1.58 1.82
N PRO A 38 0.18 -1.04 1.13
CA PRO A 38 0.82 -1.72 0.02
C PRO A 38 1.16 -3.15 0.44
N GLN A 39 0.50 -4.11 -0.21
CA GLN A 39 0.53 -5.50 0.21
C GLN A 39 1.93 -6.11 0.05
N TRP A 40 2.79 -5.49 -0.78
CA TRP A 40 4.19 -5.84 -0.97
C TRP A 40 5.07 -5.73 0.29
N PHE A 41 4.61 -5.03 1.34
CA PHE A 41 5.31 -4.98 2.64
C PHE A 41 4.93 -6.12 3.60
N LYS A 42 3.97 -7.00 3.25
CA LYS A 42 3.53 -8.08 4.16
C LYS A 42 4.42 -9.33 4.12
N ASP A 43 5.18 -9.52 3.05
CA ASP A 43 6.11 -10.66 2.92
C ASP A 43 7.52 -10.34 3.45
N LEU A 44 7.79 -9.08 3.80
CA LEU A 44 9.04 -8.69 4.46
C LEU A 44 8.94 -9.03 5.95
N THR A 45 9.16 -10.31 6.26
CA THR A 45 9.34 -10.74 7.65
C THR A 45 10.52 -9.98 8.27
N ALA A 46 10.50 -9.80 9.60
CA ALA A 46 11.55 -9.06 10.31
C ALA A 46 12.96 -9.61 9.99
N THR A 47 13.06 -10.90 9.72
CA THR A 47 14.29 -11.60 9.32
C THR A 47 14.79 -11.16 7.94
N GLU A 48 13.90 -11.04 6.94
CA GLU A 48 14.28 -10.58 5.59
C GLU A 48 14.78 -9.14 5.61
N ILE A 49 14.12 -8.27 6.39
CA ILE A 49 14.57 -6.89 6.59
C ILE A 49 15.97 -6.86 7.21
N PHE A 50 16.21 -7.69 8.22
CA PHE A 50 17.50 -7.78 8.88
C PHE A 50 18.60 -8.26 7.94
N LEU A 51 18.34 -9.31 7.15
CA LEU A 51 19.28 -9.85 6.16
C LEU A 51 19.64 -8.82 5.08
N LEU A 52 18.66 -8.06 4.57
CA LEU A 52 18.87 -7.00 3.60
C LEU A 52 19.75 -5.87 4.16
N ILE A 53 19.50 -5.46 5.41
CA ILE A 53 20.32 -4.43 6.09
C ILE A 53 21.75 -4.94 6.30
N LEU A 54 21.93 -6.15 6.82
CA LEU A 54 23.26 -6.73 7.03
C LEU A 54 24.05 -6.88 5.72
N GLY A 55 23.39 -7.36 4.65
CA GLY A 55 24.00 -7.50 3.34
C GLY A 55 24.41 -6.16 2.74
N SER A 56 23.55 -5.14 2.84
CA SER A 56 23.86 -3.78 2.36
C SER A 56 25.02 -3.15 3.14
N ILE A 57 25.10 -3.36 4.45
CA ILE A 57 26.21 -2.88 5.29
C ILE A 57 27.52 -3.58 4.88
N MET A 58 27.51 -4.91 4.71
CA MET A 58 28.70 -5.65 4.25
C MET A 58 29.21 -5.17 2.89
N LEU A 59 28.30 -4.92 1.95
CA LEU A 59 28.63 -4.38 0.63
C LEU A 59 29.25 -2.98 0.74
N ALA A 60 28.63 -2.09 1.53
CA ALA A 60 29.11 -0.72 1.70
C ALA A 60 30.50 -0.68 2.37
N ILE A 61 30.72 -1.49 3.41
CA ILE A 61 32.02 -1.58 4.08
C ILE A 61 33.07 -2.13 3.10
N GLY A 62 32.74 -3.18 2.34
CA GLY A 62 33.63 -3.73 1.32
C GLY A 62 34.01 -2.71 0.24
N LEU A 63 33.09 -1.84 -0.16
CA LEU A 63 33.34 -0.76 -1.12
C LEU A 63 34.24 0.35 -0.55
N VAL A 64 34.09 0.68 0.75
CA VAL A 64 34.89 1.72 1.42
C VAL A 64 36.31 1.23 1.76
N ALA A 65 36.47 -0.06 2.01
CA ALA A 65 37.75 -0.68 2.36
C ALA A 65 38.60 -1.10 1.13
N LEU A 66 38.08 -0.93 -0.09
CA LEU A 66 38.75 -1.22 -1.36
C LEU A 66 39.32 0.06 -1.98
#